data_AF-K2D298-F1
#
_entry.id   AF-K2D298-F1
#
_cell.length_a   1.000
_cell.length_b   1.000
_cell.length_c   1.000
_cell.angle_alpha   90.00
_cell.angle_beta   90.00
_cell.angle_gamma   90.00
#
_symmetry.space_group_name_H-M   'P 1'
#
loop_
_entity.id
_entity.type
_entity.pdbx_description
1 polymer ?
#
loop_
_entity_poly.entity_id
_entity_poly.type
_entity_poly.pdbx_seq_one_letter_code
_entity_poly.pdbx_strand_id
1 'polypeptide(L)' 'MSLNINVVDNHAKKVKFYYPEYTFVEKLQTISTKFRLQQQNNKMPVNFLRHYYDIYQLLSQKRILDFIGENEYCEH' A
#
# COMPACT_ATOMS: atom_id res chain seq x y z
N MET A 1 -21.60 -0.98 22.67
CA MET A 1 -22.34 -2.23 22.95
C MET A 1 -21.59 -3.35 22.24
N SER A 2 -20.71 -4.05 22.95
CA SER A 2 -19.94 -5.17 22.41
C SER A 2 -20.77 -6.44 22.52
N LEU A 3 -21.03 -7.12 21.41
CA LEU A 3 -21.66 -8.44 21.45
C LEU A 3 -20.67 -9.43 22.10
N ASN A 4 -21.09 -10.09 23.18
CA ASN A 4 -20.36 -11.16 23.86
C ASN A 4 -20.40 -12.45 23.02
N ILE A 5 -19.82 -12.40 21.82
CA ILE A 5 -19.65 -13.55 20.94
C ILE A 5 -18.26 -14.11 21.19
N ASN A 6 -18.19 -15.41 21.44
CA ASN A 6 -16.93 -16.13 21.59
C ASN A 6 -16.27 -16.25 20.21
N VAL A 7 -15.25 -15.44 19.94
CA VAL A 7 -14.50 -15.46 18.67
C VAL A 7 -13.15 -16.11 18.93
N VAL A 8 -12.80 -17.10 18.10
CA VAL A 8 -11.47 -17.68 18.10
C VAL A 8 -10.54 -16.75 17.32
N ASP A 9 -9.55 -16.18 18.00
CA ASP A 9 -8.47 -15.39 17.37
C ASP A 9 -7.59 -16.31 16.51
N ASN A 10 -7.76 -16.23 15.19
CA ASN A 10 -7.01 -17.02 14.21
C ASN A 10 -5.89 -16.22 13.53
N HIS A 11 -5.50 -15.06 14.07
CA HIS A 11 -4.44 -14.26 13.47
C HIS A 11 -3.09 -15.00 13.51
N ALA A 12 -2.47 -15.12 12.35
CA ALA A 12 -1.13 -15.67 12.23
C ALA A 12 -0.11 -14.67 12.81
N LYS A 13 0.61 -15.10 13.86
CA LYS A 13 1.66 -14.30 14.51
C LYS A 13 3.01 -14.63 13.88
N LYS A 14 3.93 -13.66 13.83
CA LYS A 14 5.32 -13.81 13.36
C LYS A 14 5.46 -14.27 11.89
N VAL A 15 4.49 -13.97 11.05
CA VAL A 15 4.64 -14.15 9.60
C VAL A 15 5.68 -13.15 9.11
N LYS A 16 6.63 -13.62 8.29
CA LYS A 16 7.58 -12.71 7.62
C LYS A 16 6.80 -11.88 6.60
N PHE A 17 6.73 -10.58 6.83
CA PHE A 17 6.16 -9.64 5.89
C PHE A 17 7.27 -8.86 5.20
N TYR A 18 7.01 -8.48 3.95
CA TYR A 18 7.84 -7.52 3.25
C TYR A 18 7.73 -6.14 3.92
N TYR A 19 8.76 -5.30 3.79
CA TYR A 19 8.78 -3.99 4.43
C TYR A 19 7.73 -3.06 3.79
N PRO A 20 6.79 -2.52 4.58
CA PRO A 20 5.77 -1.58 4.10
C PRO A 20 6.32 -0.36 3.36
N GLU A 21 7.52 0.13 3.70
CA GLU A 21 8.24 1.23 3.05
C GLU A 21 8.51 0.92 1.58
N TYR A 22 9.07 -0.27 1.30
CA TYR A 22 9.31 -0.72 -0.07
C TYR A 22 8.00 -1.00 -0.81
N THR A 23 7.00 -1.58 -0.13
CA THR A 23 5.65 -1.73 -0.72
C THR A 23 5.06 -0.38 -1.13
N PHE A 24 5.27 0.67 -0.34
CA PHE A 24 4.79 2.01 -0.67
C PHE A 24 5.41 2.52 -1.98
N VAL A 25 6.73 2.41 -2.14
CA VAL A 25 7.42 2.83 -3.38
C VAL A 25 6.94 2.03 -4.60
N GLU A 26 6.86 0.71 -4.47
CA GLU A 26 6.37 -0.18 -5.56
C GLU A 26 4.94 0.17 -6.00
N LYS A 27 4.07 0.52 -5.05
CA LYS A 27 2.69 0.93 -5.34
C LYS A 27 2.65 2.27 -6.06
N LEU A 28 3.48 3.24 -5.66
CA LEU A 28 3.61 4.52 -6.37
C LEU A 28 4.11 4.31 -7.81
N GLN A 29 5.13 3.49 -8.00
CA GLN A 29 5.65 3.13 -9.33
C GLN A 29 4.57 2.48 -10.20
N THR A 30 3.78 1.57 -9.60
CA THR A 30 2.65 0.90 -10.27
C THR A 30 1.60 1.90 -10.71
N ILE A 31 1.21 2.85 -9.84
CA ILE A 31 0.26 3.91 -10.17
C ILE A 31 0.79 4.78 -11.32
N SER A 32 2.03 5.26 -11.21
CA SER A 32 2.67 6.09 -12.25
C SER A 32 2.67 5.41 -13.62
N THR A 33 3.02 4.12 -13.64
CA THR A 33 3.05 3.32 -14.87
C THR A 33 1.66 3.12 -15.45
N LYS A 34 0.70 2.70 -14.63
CA LYS A 34 -0.70 2.49 -15.06
C LYS A 34 -1.36 3.78 -15.50
N PHE A 35 -1.08 4.90 -14.84
CA PHE A 35 -1.60 6.22 -15.21
C PHE A 35 -1.10 6.62 -16.60
N ARG A 36 0.21 6.54 -16.86
CA ARG A 36 0.78 6.81 -18.19
C ARG A 36 0.15 5.94 -19.28
N LEU A 37 -0.03 4.65 -19.02
CA LEU A 37 -0.69 3.75 -19.97
C LEU A 37 -2.14 4.16 -20.22
N GLN A 38 -2.89 4.51 -19.17
CA GLN A 38 -4.26 4.99 -19.28
C GLN A 38 -4.36 6.28 -20.10
N GLN A 39 -3.40 7.21 -19.94
CA GLN A 39 -3.32 8.44 -20.76
C GLN A 39 -3.03 8.13 -22.24
N GLN A 40 -2.23 7.11 -22.53
CA GLN A 40 -1.88 6.73 -23.90
C GLN A 40 -3.02 6.01 -24.65
N ASN A 41 -3.80 5.18 -23.95
CA ASN A 41 -4.76 4.28 -24.60
C ASN A 41 -6.22 4.52 -24.20
N ASN A 42 -6.51 5.47 -23.30
CA ASN A 42 -7.83 5.78 -22.74
C ASN A 42 -8.57 4.58 -22.12
N LYS A 43 -7.85 3.51 -21.74
CA LYS A 43 -8.42 2.33 -21.09
C LYS A 43 -8.02 2.28 -19.63
N MET A 44 -8.97 1.91 -18.78
CA MET A 44 -8.74 1.74 -17.36
C MET A 44 -7.93 0.46 -17.10
N PRO A 45 -6.72 0.55 -16.50
CA PRO A 45 -5.96 -0.63 -16.15
C PRO A 45 -6.63 -1.43 -15.04
N VAL A 46 -6.50 -2.75 -15.08
CA VAL A 46 -7.05 -3.63 -14.03
C VAL A 46 -6.49 -3.25 -12.66
N ASN A 47 -7.38 -3.20 -11.67
CA ASN A 47 -7.10 -2.84 -10.28
C ASN A 47 -6.44 -1.46 -10.08
N PHE A 48 -6.52 -0.56 -11.06
CA PHE A 48 -5.84 0.75 -10.97
C PHE A 48 -6.25 1.54 -9.73
N LEU A 49 -7.55 1.65 -9.47
CA LEU A 49 -8.08 2.36 -8.30
C LEU A 49 -7.74 1.68 -6.97
N ARG A 50 -7.53 0.36 -6.96
CA ARG A 50 -7.16 -0.39 -5.75
C ARG A 50 -5.80 0.06 -5.21
N HIS A 51 -4.87 0.41 -6.09
CA HIS A 51 -3.55 0.87 -5.68
C HIS A 51 -3.61 2.20 -4.92
N TYR A 52 -4.55 3.09 -5.26
CA TYR A 52 -4.77 4.32 -4.49
C TYR A 52 -5.27 4.02 -3.07
N TYR A 53 -6.15 3.02 -2.93
CA TYR A 53 -6.58 2.57 -1.61
C TYR A 53 -5.42 1.96 -0.81
N ASP A 54 -4.59 1.12 -1.44
CA ASP A 54 -3.41 0.56 -0.79
C ASP A 54 -2.47 1.66 -0.27
N ILE A 55 -2.20 2.70 -1.09
CA ILE A 55 -1.41 3.87 -0.68
C ILE A 55 -2.06 4.62 0.48
N TYR A 56 -3.37 4.85 0.44
CA TYR A 56 -4.09 5.50 1.54
C TYR A 56 -3.94 4.73 2.87
N GLN A 57 -4.04 3.40 2.81
CA GLN A 57 -3.83 2.55 3.99
C GLN A 57 -2.38 2.59 4.49
N LEU A 58 -1.41 2.65 3.58
CA LEU A 58 0.01 2.78 3.94
C LEU A 58 0.32 4.14 4.58
N LEU A 59 -0.19 5.23 4.00
CA LEU A 59 -0.04 6.59 4.54
C LEU A 59 -0.67 6.76 5.93
N SER A 60 -1.60 5.89 6.32
CA SER A 60 -2.16 5.87 7.68
C SER A 60 -1.18 5.32 8.72
N GLN A 61 -0.04 4.76 8.32
CA GLN A 61 0.97 4.22 9.22
C GLN A 61 2.09 5.23 9.45
N LYS A 62 2.38 5.53 10.72
CA LYS A 62 3.43 6.50 11.09
C LYS A 62 4.80 6.18 10.45
N ARG A 63 5.19 4.91 10.44
CA ARG A 63 6.45 4.45 9.81
C ARG A 63 6.61 4.88 8.35
N ILE A 64 5.51 4.96 7.60
CA ILE A 64 5.55 5.38 6.19
C ILE A 64 5.72 6.88 6.10
N LEU A 65 5.06 7.64 6.97
CA LEU A 65 5.22 9.09 7.04
C LEU A 65 6.64 9.49 7.45
N ASP A 66 7.22 8.77 8.41
CA ASP A 66 8.59 9.01 8.87
C ASP A 66 9.61 8.64 7.77
N PHE A 67 9.34 7.58 7.00
CA PHE A 67 10.18 7.14 5.87
C PHE A 67 10.18 8.13 4.70
N ILE A 68 9.06 8.81 4.42
CA ILE A 68 8.97 9.76 3.30
C ILE A 68 9.89 10.96 3.55
N GLY A 69 10.87 11.14 2.66
CA GLY A 69 11.85 12.23 2.74
C GLY A 69 13.18 11.84 3.38
N GLU A 70 13.32 10.59 3.84
CA GLU A 70 14.63 10.03 4.17
C GLU A 70 15.47 9.80 2.90
N ASN A 71 16.79 9.70 3.05
CA ASN A 71 17.67 9.40 1.91
C ASN A 71 17.33 8.07 1.25
N GLU A 72 16.96 7.05 2.04
CA GLU A 72 16.57 5.74 1.54
C GLU A 72 15.34 5.80 0.62
N TYR A 73 14.38 6.69 0.93
CA TYR A 73 13.23 6.94 0.06
C TYR A 73 13.64 7.55 -1.29
N CYS A 74 14.65 8.44 -1.32
CA CYS A 74 15.14 9.06 -2.54
C CYS A 74 15.98 8.13 -3.42
N GLU A 75 16.57 7.08 -2.84
CA GLU A 75 17.40 6.11 -3.55
C GLU A 75 16.58 5.03 -4.29
N HIS A 76 15.27 4.90 -3.99
CA HIS A 76 14.36 3.92 -4.59
C HIS A 76 13.46 4.53 -5.68
#